data_AF-G7ZKV9-F1
#
_entry.id   AF-G7ZKV9-F1
#
_cell.length_a   1.000
_cell.length_b   1.000
_cell.length_c   1.000
_cell.angle_alpha   90.00
_cell.angle_beta   90.00
_cell.angle_gamma   90.00
#
_symmetry.space_group_name_H-M   'P 1'
#
loop_
_entity.id
_entity.type
_entity.pdbx_description
1 polymer ?
#
loop_
_entity_poly.entity_id
_entity_poly.type
_entity_poly.pdbx_seq_one_letter_code
_entity_poly.pdbx_strand_id
1 'polypeptide(L)'
;TDWKDRRWWLVVTPISLITFPAAIQYVLWEKFRLPIGATVCVTALLLGQWVSRTINFYGWAYFPLNFTWPATLIPGAILLDCVLILTRSYL
;
A
#
# COMPACT_ATOMS: atom_id res chain seq x y z
N THR A 1 -0.74 -13.91 10.55
CA THR A 1 0.51 -14.32 9.88
C THR A 1 0.32 -15.56 9.04
N ASP A 2 -0.48 -16.51 9.51
CA ASP A 2 -0.72 -17.81 8.87
C ASP A 2 -1.15 -17.73 7.39
N TRP A 3 -1.86 -16.66 7.00
CA TRP A 3 -2.35 -16.49 5.63
C TRP A 3 -1.34 -15.82 4.68
N LYS A 4 -0.17 -15.40 5.16
CA LYS A 4 0.89 -14.79 4.35
C LYS A 4 1.76 -15.88 3.73
N ASP A 5 1.16 -16.70 2.87
CA ASP A 5 1.81 -17.84 2.25
C ASP A 5 2.70 -17.46 1.05
N ARG A 6 3.40 -18.44 0.47
CA ARG A 6 4.33 -18.20 -0.66
C ARG A 6 3.66 -18.29 -2.03
N ARG A 7 2.39 -18.69 -2.12
CA ARG A 7 1.71 -18.88 -3.40
C ARG A 7 0.64 -17.82 -3.64
N TRP A 8 -0.31 -17.68 -2.72
CA TRP A 8 -1.47 -16.82 -2.94
C TRP A 8 -1.22 -15.39 -2.49
N TRP A 9 -0.65 -15.22 -1.30
CA TRP A 9 -0.38 -13.89 -0.75
C TRP A 9 0.51 -13.05 -1.69
N LEU A 10 1.59 -13.63 -2.24
CA LEU A 10 2.50 -12.94 -3.15
C LEU A 10 1.87 -12.54 -4.49
N VAL A 11 0.77 -13.18 -4.90
CA VAL A 11 0.10 -12.89 -6.18
C VAL A 11 -1.08 -11.95 -5.97
N VAL A 12 -1.96 -12.28 -5.02
CA VAL A 12 -3.22 -11.54 -4.81
C VAL A 12 -2.96 -10.15 -4.24
N THR A 13 -1.99 -10.02 -3.32
CA THR A 13 -1.76 -8.73 -2.67
C THR A 13 -1.24 -7.65 -3.64
N PRO A 14 -0.19 -7.83 -4.45
CA PRO A 14 0.24 -6.77 -5.37
C PRO A 14 -0.81 -6.46 -6.44
N ILE A 15 -1.49 -7.46 -6.98
CA ILE A 15 -2.52 -7.26 -8.03
C ILE A 15 -3.68 -6.43 -7.52
N SER A 16 -4.16 -6.69 -6.30
CA SER A 16 -5.25 -5.89 -5.71
C SER A 16 -4.78 -4.47 -5.34
N LEU A 17 -3.55 -4.35 -4.83
CA LEU A 17 -3.05 -3.10 -4.25
C LEU A 17 -2.52 -2.10 -5.26
N ILE A 18 -2.29 -2.46 -6.53
CA ILE A 18 -1.81 -1.53 -7.56
C ILE A 18 -2.91 -0.56 -8.05
N THR A 19 -4.17 -0.93 -7.87
CA THR A 19 -5.34 -0.24 -8.45
C THR A 19 -5.45 1.23 -8.04
N PHE A 20 -5.48 1.51 -6.74
CA PHE A 20 -5.58 2.87 -6.20
C PHE A 20 -4.31 3.71 -6.42
N PRO A 21 -3.09 3.20 -6.17
CA PRO A 21 -1.86 3.87 -6.55
C PRO A 21 -1.87 4.35 -8.00
N ALA A 22 -2.21 3.48 -8.96
CA ALA A 22 -2.25 3.85 -10.38
C ALA A 22 -3.24 5.00 -10.66
N ALA A 23 -4.46 4.92 -10.11
CA ALA A 23 -5.49 5.94 -10.32
C ALA A 23 -5.08 7.31 -9.75
N ILE A 24 -4.57 7.35 -8.53
CA ILE A 24 -4.18 8.59 -7.86
C ILE A 24 -2.90 9.17 -8.45
N GLN A 25 -1.96 8.30 -8.86
CA GLN A 25 -0.75 8.69 -9.57
C GLN A 25 -1.07 9.36 -10.91
N TYR A 26 -2.06 8.88 -11.67
CA TYR A 26 -2.54 9.55 -12.88
C TYR A 26 -3.07 10.98 -12.59
N VAL A 27 -3.93 11.14 -11.58
CA VAL A 27 -4.52 12.45 -11.26
C VAL A 27 -3.47 13.44 -10.77
N LEU A 28 -2.60 13.03 -9.86
CA LEU A 28 -1.58 13.90 -9.26
C LEU A 28 -0.49 14.28 -10.26
N TRP A 29 -0.10 13.34 -11.14
CA TRP A 29 0.93 13.61 -12.14
C TRP A 29 0.43 14.47 -13.30
N GLU A 30 -0.79 14.23 -13.82
CA GLU A 30 -1.31 15.06 -14.91
C GLU A 30 -1.65 16.49 -14.47
N LYS A 31 -2.27 16.66 -13.30
CA LYS A 31 -2.75 17.98 -12.88
C LYS A 31 -1.69 18.82 -12.18
N PHE A 32 -0.85 18.19 -11.36
CA PHE A 32 0.06 18.91 -10.44
C PHE A 32 1.53 18.53 -10.63
N ARG A 33 1.84 17.56 -11.50
CA ARG A 33 3.21 17.03 -11.73
C ARG A 33 3.90 16.60 -10.42
N LEU A 34 3.12 16.10 -9.47
CA LEU A 34 3.58 15.65 -8.15
C LEU A 34 3.91 14.15 -8.18
N PRO A 35 5.17 13.74 -7.93
CA PRO A 35 5.64 12.34 -7.97
C PRO A 35 5.44 11.62 -6.62
N ILE A 36 4.23 11.67 -6.05
CA ILE A 36 3.93 11.07 -4.73
C ILE A 36 2.60 10.30 -4.71
N GLY A 37 2.06 9.96 -5.88
CA GLY A 37 0.72 9.39 -5.98
C GLY A 37 0.61 8.01 -5.36
N ALA A 38 1.56 7.12 -5.65
CA ALA A 38 1.56 5.78 -5.09
C ALA A 38 1.87 5.79 -3.59
N THR A 39 2.84 6.61 -3.17
CA THR A 39 3.27 6.71 -1.78
C THR A 39 2.17 7.28 -0.87
N VAL A 40 1.41 8.28 -1.30
CA VAL A 40 0.26 8.80 -0.53
C VAL A 40 -0.82 7.74 -0.35
N CYS A 41 -1.17 6.99 -1.41
CA CYS A 41 -2.14 5.90 -1.33
C CYS A 41 -1.74 4.83 -0.31
N VAL A 42 -0.50 4.35 -0.42
CA VAL A 42 -0.02 3.23 0.38
C VAL A 42 0.18 3.63 1.83
N THR A 43 0.65 4.85 2.09
CA THR A 43 0.78 5.36 3.46
C THR A 43 -0.59 5.55 4.12
N ALA A 44 -1.58 6.11 3.41
CA ALA A 44 -2.95 6.22 3.92
C ALA A 44 -3.56 4.84 4.25
N LEU A 45 -3.38 3.85 3.36
CA LEU A 45 -3.82 2.49 3.61
C LEU A 45 -3.14 1.88 4.83
N LEU A 46 -1.81 2.00 4.94
CA LEU A 46 -1.05 1.44 6.05
C LEU A 46 -1.47 2.07 7.38
N LEU A 47 -1.68 3.40 7.42
CA LEU A 47 -2.18 4.10 8.61
C LEU A 47 -3.56 3.60 9.00
N GLY A 48 -4.50 3.50 8.05
CA GLY A 48 -5.85 2.97 8.32
C GLY A 48 -5.82 1.52 8.82
N GLN A 49 -4.94 0.69 8.24
CA GLN A 49 -4.71 -0.66 8.74
C GLN A 49 -4.21 -0.63 10.18
N TRP A 50 -3.13 0.11 10.47
CA TRP A 50 -2.56 0.20 11.80
C TRP A 50 -3.56 0.60 12.87
N VAL A 51 -4.35 1.65 12.60
CA VAL A 51 -5.42 2.11 13.50
C VAL A 51 -6.42 0.98 13.78
N SER A 52 -6.85 0.27 12.73
CA SER A 52 -7.77 -0.86 12.90
C SER A 52 -7.15 -2.00 13.72
N ARG A 53 -5.87 -2.33 13.50
CA ARG A 53 -5.18 -3.44 14.19
C ARG A 53 -4.95 -3.14 15.67
N THR A 54 -4.59 -1.91 16.02
CA THR A 54 -4.35 -1.52 17.40
C THR A 54 -5.65 -1.34 18.18
N ILE A 55 -6.63 -0.62 17.64
CA ILE A 55 -7.87 -0.29 18.36
C ILE A 55 -8.83 -1.48 18.40
N ASN A 56 -9.09 -2.12 17.25
CA ASN A 56 -10.12 -3.17 17.18
C ASN A 56 -9.53 -4.55 17.48
N PHE A 57 -8.54 -4.99 16.71
CA PHE A 57 -8.04 -6.37 16.85
C PHE A 57 -7.33 -6.59 18.19
N TYR A 58 -6.42 -5.68 18.57
CA TYR A 58 -5.71 -5.78 19.83
C TYR A 58 -6.51 -5.18 21.00
N GLY A 59 -6.99 -3.95 20.87
CA GLY A 59 -7.66 -3.23 21.96
C GLY A 59 -9.02 -3.78 22.38
N TRP A 60 -9.80 -4.32 21.43
CA TRP A 60 -11.14 -4.87 21.72
C TRP A 60 -11.18 -6.40 21.68
N ALA A 61 -10.68 -7.01 20.61
CA ALA A 61 -10.75 -8.47 20.44
C ALA A 61 -9.55 -9.24 21.01
N TYR A 62 -8.57 -8.54 21.61
CA TYR A 62 -7.40 -9.11 22.29
C TYR A 62 -6.53 -10.05 21.44
N PHE A 63 -6.55 -9.89 20.12
CA PHE A 63 -5.62 -10.62 19.25
C PHE A 63 -4.20 -10.04 19.36
N PRO A 64 -3.16 -10.88 19.46
CA PRO A 64 -1.78 -10.39 19.56
C PRO A 64 -1.37 -9.64 18.29
N LEU A 65 -0.73 -8.47 18.44
CA LEU A 65 -0.33 -7.60 17.31
C LEU A 65 0.62 -8.30 16.32
N ASN A 66 1.49 -9.19 16.81
CA ASN A 66 2.39 -9.97 15.95
C ASN A 66 1.63 -10.88 14.97
N PHE A 67 0.40 -11.28 15.32
CA PHE A 67 -0.43 -12.11 14.45
C PHE A 67 -1.15 -11.29 13.37
N THR A 68 -1.61 -10.08 13.71
CA THR A 68 -2.43 -9.21 12.84
C THR A 68 -1.65 -8.15 12.07
N TRP A 69 -0.31 -8.16 12.17
CA TRP A 69 0.57 -7.18 11.55
C TRP A 69 0.27 -6.96 10.04
N PRO A 70 0.17 -5.71 9.57
CA PRO A 70 -0.17 -5.39 8.17
C PRO A 70 0.93 -5.79 7.17
N ALA A 71 0.65 -5.59 5.87
CA ALA A 71 1.63 -5.81 4.80
C ALA A 71 2.53 -4.58 4.62
N THR A 72 3.82 -4.79 4.40
CA THR A 72 4.77 -3.69 4.12
C THR A 72 4.83 -3.41 2.62
N LEU A 73 4.23 -2.28 2.21
CA LEU A 73 4.04 -1.93 0.80
C LEU A 73 4.76 -0.63 0.41
N ILE A 74 5.26 0.12 1.39
CA ILE A 74 5.92 1.42 1.19
C ILE A 74 7.09 1.33 0.18
N PRO A 75 7.99 0.33 0.24
CA PRO A 75 9.09 0.26 -0.73
C PRO A 75 8.62 0.15 -2.18
N GLY A 76 7.56 -0.62 -2.43
CA GLY A 76 6.99 -0.76 -3.78
C GLY A 76 6.34 0.53 -4.27
N ALA A 77 5.68 1.27 -3.38
CA ALA A 77 5.09 2.56 -3.70
C ALA A 77 6.14 3.61 -4.07
N ILE A 78 7.24 3.67 -3.30
CA ILE A 78 8.36 4.57 -3.58
C ILE A 78 8.96 4.25 -4.94
N LEU A 79 9.18 2.96 -5.24
CA LEU A 79 9.70 2.55 -6.54
C LEU A 79 8.79 2.97 -7.70
N LEU A 80 7.46 2.82 -7.57
CA LEU A 80 6.52 3.24 -8.60
C LEU A 80 6.55 4.75 -8.86
N ASP A 81 6.56 5.56 -7.80
CA ASP A 81 6.67 7.01 -7.93
C ASP A 81 8.04 7.42 -8.53
N CYS A 82 9.13 6.73 -8.15
CA CYS A 82 10.47 6.93 -8.72
C CYS A 82 10.56 6.55 -10.22
N VAL A 83 9.91 5.46 -10.64
CA VAL A 83 9.89 5.09 -12.07
C VAL A 83 9.15 6.15 -12.87
N LEU A 84 8.02 6.65 -12.38
CA LEU A 84 7.27 7.69 -13.07
C LEU A 84 8.02 9.02 -13.14
N ILE A 85 8.69 9.46 -12.07
CA ILE A 85 9.43 10.73 -12.12
C ILE A 85 10.62 10.67 -13.07
N LEU A 86 11.30 9.50 -13.16
CA LEU A 86 12.47 9.31 -14.02
C LEU A 86 12.08 9.18 -15.50
N THR A 87 11.10 8.33 -15.80
CA THR A 87 10.70 8.04 -17.19
C THR A 87 9.71 9.06 -17.74
N ARG A 88 8.93 9.71 -16.86
CA ARG A 88 7.78 10.58 -17.19
C ARG A 88 6.75 9.88 -18.09
N SER A 89 6.72 8.54 -18.08
CA SER A 89 5.84 7.70 -18.88
C SER A 89 5.01 6.80 -17.97
N TYR A 90 3.76 6.54 -18.37
CA TYR A 90 2.91 5.51 -17.76
C TYR A 90 2.87 4.22 -18.59
N LEU A 91 3.37 4.27 -19.83
CA LEU A 91 3.57 3.14 -20.73
C LEU A 91 4.96 2.54 -20.48
#